data_AF-A0A5B8RI26-F1
#
_entry.id   AF-A0A5B8RI26-F1
#
_cell.length_a   1.000
_cell.length_b   1.000
_cell.length_c   1.000
_cell.angle_alpha   90.00
_cell.angle_beta   90.00
_cell.angle_gamma   90.00
#
_symmetry.space_group_name_H-M   'P 1'
#
loop_
_entity.id
_entity.type
_entity.pdbx_description
1 polymer ?
#
loop_
_entity_poly.entity_id
_entity_poly.type
_entity_poly.pdbx_seq_one_letter_code
_entity_poly.pdbx_strand_id
1 'polypeptide(L)'
;METRKPLSPFYAVTTQLRASDLGALAAEGVQTVVNNRPDGESEDQPAGAELGAAAERLGIAYHYVPVVSGQITDDDVRAFATVLADARGPVVAFCRTGSRSTSLWALNEARHLAPDAVLATCAAAGYDLSGLRPRLEAAWSAGTAGEATATGNGRRYDVLIVGGGAAGLATAASLLARRPALDIAVIEPREQHYYQPGWTLVGGGVFKREQTVRPMAELIPAGARWIRAAVAAFEPGQNRVVLEDGERLSYRTLVAAPGIRLDWDAIEGLSETLGRNGVTSNYRYEMASYTWELIQGLRGGRALFTQPAMPIKCAGAPQKAMYLACDEWRRRGVLDAVDVEFNNAGAVLFGVETFVPPLMRYVERYGIDLAFKSNLVAVDGPARTARFRVQDASGNERLVDKGFDMLHVCPPQTAPDVVREGPLANAGGWIDVDPETLQHVRYGNVFGLGDACGAPNAKTAAAVRKQAPVVAENVIATLDGLRCRAVYDGYGSCPLTVARGRVILAEFGYGGKLLPTFPLDPTVPRWSMWMLKEKWMPGIYFNLMLRGREWLARPRRLPHDPEAREARDALREGPARHH
;
A
#
# COMPACT_ATOMS: atom_id res chain seq x y z
N MET A 1 9.11 -2.95 -36.64
CA MET A 1 7.87 -2.83 -35.86
C MET A 1 7.13 -1.54 -36.20
N GLU A 2 5.85 -1.61 -36.59
CA GLU A 2 4.97 -0.45 -36.55
C GLU A 2 4.73 0.00 -35.10
N THR A 3 4.34 1.26 -34.90
CA THR A 3 4.13 1.83 -33.57
C THR A 3 2.99 1.12 -32.83
N ARG A 4 3.27 0.62 -31.62
CA ARG A 4 2.25 0.06 -30.71
C ARG A 4 1.23 1.13 -30.35
N LYS A 5 -0.04 0.75 -30.32
CA LYS A 5 -1.17 1.63 -30.00
C LYS A 5 -1.73 1.23 -28.63
N PRO A 6 -1.43 1.97 -27.55
CA PRO A 6 -1.89 1.62 -26.21
C PRO A 6 -3.40 1.85 -26.09
N LEU A 7 -4.13 0.85 -25.59
CA LEU A 7 -5.55 0.98 -25.21
C LEU A 7 -5.71 1.15 -23.69
N SER A 8 -4.75 0.64 -22.92
CA SER A 8 -4.61 0.90 -21.48
C SER A 8 -3.11 1.02 -21.12
N PRO A 9 -2.75 1.40 -19.88
CA PRO A 9 -1.34 1.43 -19.45
C PRO A 9 -0.63 0.07 -19.56
N PHE A 10 -1.36 -1.04 -19.52
CA PHE A 10 -0.82 -2.40 -19.50
C PHE A 10 -1.24 -3.26 -20.69
N TYR A 11 -1.99 -2.70 -21.63
CA TYR A 11 -2.41 -3.39 -22.84
C TYR A 11 -2.27 -2.49 -24.07
N ALA A 12 -1.51 -2.97 -25.06
CA ALA A 12 -1.35 -2.31 -26.34
C ALA A 12 -1.65 -3.27 -27.49
N VAL A 13 -2.11 -2.70 -28.61
CA VAL A 13 -2.34 -3.43 -29.85
C VAL A 13 -1.31 -3.03 -30.91
N THR A 14 -1.00 -3.94 -31.80
CA THR A 14 -0.15 -3.68 -32.96
C THR A 14 -0.63 -4.48 -34.17
N THR A 15 -0.14 -4.12 -35.35
CA THR A 15 -0.28 -4.91 -36.58
C THR A 15 0.63 -6.14 -36.54
N GLN A 16 0.65 -6.90 -37.64
CA GLN A 16 1.36 -8.17 -37.74
C GLN A 16 2.79 -8.11 -37.19
N LEU A 17 3.05 -8.89 -36.14
CA LEU A 17 4.40 -9.07 -35.60
C LEU A 17 5.20 -10.07 -36.44
N ARG A 18 6.51 -9.85 -36.50
CA ARG A 18 7.53 -10.80 -36.96
C ARG A 18 8.40 -11.25 -35.78
N ALA A 19 9.10 -12.37 -35.93
CA ALA A 19 9.98 -12.89 -34.89
C ALA A 19 11.05 -11.86 -34.45
N SER A 20 11.51 -11.03 -35.39
CA SER A 20 12.47 -9.96 -35.11
C SER A 20 11.93 -8.82 -34.23
N ASP A 21 10.60 -8.61 -34.20
CA ASP A 21 9.99 -7.55 -33.39
C ASP A 21 9.94 -7.92 -31.89
N LEU A 22 9.92 -9.22 -31.58
CA LEU A 22 9.81 -9.71 -30.20
C LEU A 22 10.99 -9.29 -29.31
N GLY A 23 12.19 -9.15 -29.87
CA GLY A 23 13.36 -8.65 -29.14
C GLY A 23 13.17 -7.21 -28.65
N ALA A 24 12.56 -6.35 -29.45
CA ALA A 24 12.22 -4.99 -29.05
C ALA A 24 11.12 -5.00 -27.97
N LEU A 25 10.11 -5.85 -28.10
CA LEU A 25 9.07 -6.00 -27.08
C LEU A 25 9.64 -6.45 -25.73
N ALA A 26 10.57 -7.42 -25.73
CA ALA A 26 11.26 -7.87 -24.53
C ALA A 26 12.05 -6.72 -23.87
N ALA A 27 12.80 -5.95 -24.67
CA ALA A 27 13.56 -4.80 -24.19
C ALA A 27 12.66 -3.70 -23.59
N GLU A 28 11.45 -3.55 -24.13
CA GLU A 28 10.42 -2.62 -23.64
C GLU A 28 9.63 -3.17 -22.43
N GLY A 29 9.99 -4.38 -21.94
CA GLY A 29 9.41 -4.98 -20.74
C GLY A 29 8.04 -5.62 -20.95
N VAL A 30 7.67 -5.92 -22.19
CA VAL A 30 6.48 -6.74 -22.49
C VAL A 30 6.71 -8.14 -21.97
N GLN A 31 5.74 -8.67 -21.22
CA GLN A 31 5.83 -9.99 -20.61
C GLN A 31 4.87 -11.00 -21.24
N THR A 32 3.87 -10.52 -21.98
CA THR A 32 2.88 -11.38 -22.64
C THR A 32 2.55 -10.88 -24.04
N VAL A 33 2.53 -11.78 -25.01
CA VAL A 33 2.08 -11.54 -26.38
C VAL A 33 0.87 -12.40 -26.69
N VAL A 34 -0.18 -11.78 -27.23
CA VAL A 34 -1.41 -12.48 -27.63
C VAL A 34 -1.60 -12.39 -29.14
N ASN A 35 -1.58 -13.54 -29.83
CA ASN A 35 -1.87 -13.63 -31.25
C ASN A 35 -3.38 -13.88 -31.46
N ASN A 36 -4.07 -12.90 -32.03
CA ASN A 36 -5.47 -12.98 -32.40
C ASN A 36 -5.71 -13.20 -33.90
N ARG A 37 -4.67 -13.56 -34.65
CA ARG A 37 -4.72 -13.89 -36.07
C ARG A 37 -4.68 -15.42 -36.24
N PRO A 38 -5.74 -16.05 -36.78
CA PRO A 38 -5.68 -17.43 -37.26
C PRO A 38 -4.47 -17.67 -38.16
N ASP A 39 -3.78 -18.79 -37.99
CA ASP A 39 -2.69 -19.20 -38.88
C ASP A 39 -3.22 -19.54 -40.28
N GLY A 40 -2.44 -19.20 -41.31
CA GLY A 40 -2.77 -19.49 -42.71
C GLY A 40 -3.76 -18.54 -43.37
N GLU A 41 -3.97 -17.32 -42.84
CA GLU A 41 -4.82 -16.31 -43.49
C GLU A 41 -4.23 -15.69 -44.75
N SER A 42 -2.90 -15.69 -44.89
CA SER A 42 -2.21 -15.21 -46.09
C SER A 42 -0.82 -15.82 -46.24
N GLU A 43 -0.29 -15.86 -47.46
CA GLU A 43 1.04 -16.42 -47.74
C GLU A 43 2.18 -15.65 -47.06
N ASP A 44 1.99 -14.35 -46.79
CA ASP A 44 2.95 -13.49 -46.11
C ASP A 44 2.85 -13.54 -44.57
N GLN A 45 1.97 -14.38 -44.02
CA GLN A 45 1.79 -14.52 -42.58
C GLN A 45 2.91 -15.36 -41.95
N PRO A 46 3.64 -14.83 -40.95
CA PRO A 46 4.55 -15.63 -40.13
C PRO A 46 3.79 -16.74 -39.39
N ALA A 47 4.38 -17.94 -39.32
CA ALA A 47 3.76 -19.06 -38.62
C ALA A 47 3.64 -18.76 -37.11
N GLY A 48 2.46 -18.98 -36.53
CA GLY A 48 2.22 -18.74 -35.11
C GLY A 48 3.16 -19.54 -34.20
N ALA A 49 3.52 -20.76 -34.59
CA ALA A 49 4.49 -21.60 -33.88
C ALA A 49 5.91 -20.99 -33.86
N GLU A 50 6.33 -20.34 -34.94
CA GLU A 50 7.64 -19.68 -35.03
C GLU A 50 7.70 -18.47 -34.08
N LEU A 51 6.63 -17.66 -34.07
CA LEU A 51 6.49 -16.53 -33.16
C LEU A 51 6.46 -16.98 -31.69
N GLY A 52 5.73 -18.06 -31.39
CA GLY A 52 5.70 -18.64 -30.04
C GLY A 52 7.07 -19.09 -29.56
N ALA A 53 7.80 -19.83 -30.38
CA ALA A 53 9.16 -20.27 -30.05
C ALA A 53 10.13 -19.10 -29.88
N ALA A 54 9.98 -18.03 -30.68
CA ALA A 54 10.79 -16.82 -30.54
C ALA A 54 10.47 -16.03 -29.27
N ALA A 55 9.19 -15.95 -28.88
CA ALA A 55 8.75 -15.28 -27.66
C ALA A 55 9.26 -16.02 -26.42
N GLU A 56 9.16 -17.35 -26.41
CA GLU A 56 9.64 -18.20 -25.31
C GLU A 56 11.14 -18.04 -25.06
N ARG A 57 11.96 -17.99 -26.13
CA ARG A 57 13.41 -17.72 -26.03
C ARG A 57 13.74 -16.37 -25.38
N LEU A 58 12.81 -15.42 -25.42
CA LEU A 58 12.95 -14.07 -24.87
C LEU A 58 12.24 -13.91 -23.51
N GLY A 59 11.69 -14.99 -22.95
CA GLY A 59 10.96 -14.96 -21.68
C GLY A 59 9.60 -14.27 -21.76
N ILE A 60 9.03 -14.14 -22.97
CA ILE A 60 7.70 -13.58 -23.20
C ILE A 60 6.70 -14.75 -23.26
N ALA A 61 5.66 -14.71 -22.44
CA ALA A 61 4.54 -15.65 -22.52
C ALA A 61 3.77 -15.42 -23.82
N TYR A 62 3.58 -16.46 -24.64
CA TYR A 62 2.87 -16.36 -25.91
C TYR A 62 1.56 -17.13 -25.86
N HIS A 63 0.46 -16.44 -26.16
CA HIS A 63 -0.88 -17.01 -26.18
C HIS A 63 -1.48 -16.91 -27.57
N TYR A 64 -1.99 -18.03 -28.07
CA TYR A 64 -2.71 -18.10 -29.35
C TYR A 64 -4.21 -18.14 -29.08
N VAL A 65 -4.90 -17.03 -29.36
CA VAL A 65 -6.35 -16.88 -29.18
C VAL A 65 -6.92 -16.36 -30.51
N PRO A 66 -6.94 -17.21 -31.56
CA PRO A 66 -7.32 -16.81 -32.90
C PRO A 66 -8.80 -16.47 -32.97
N VAL A 67 -9.15 -15.37 -33.62
CA VAL A 67 -10.54 -14.99 -33.85
C VAL A 67 -10.77 -14.56 -35.29
N VAL A 68 -11.98 -14.78 -35.79
CA VAL A 68 -12.36 -14.37 -37.13
C VAL A 68 -12.90 -12.93 -37.09
N SER A 69 -12.40 -12.08 -37.99
CA SER A 69 -12.84 -10.67 -38.04
C SER A 69 -14.34 -10.58 -38.32
N GLY A 70 -15.07 -9.80 -37.53
CA GLY A 70 -16.53 -9.66 -37.66
C GLY A 70 -17.34 -10.84 -37.12
N GLN A 71 -16.69 -11.92 -36.65
CA GLN A 71 -17.33 -13.11 -36.08
C GLN A 71 -16.76 -13.46 -34.69
N ILE A 72 -16.34 -12.45 -33.92
CA ILE A 72 -15.84 -12.65 -32.55
C ILE A 72 -17.00 -13.12 -31.67
N THR A 73 -16.93 -14.32 -31.13
CA THR A 73 -17.95 -14.91 -30.24
C THR A 73 -17.74 -14.50 -28.78
N ASP A 74 -18.72 -14.77 -27.91
CA ASP A 74 -18.55 -14.52 -26.48
C ASP A 74 -17.58 -15.53 -25.82
N ASP A 75 -17.42 -16.72 -26.41
CA ASP A 75 -16.39 -17.69 -26.01
C ASP A 75 -14.98 -17.16 -26.30
N ASP A 76 -14.80 -16.50 -27.44
CA ASP A 76 -13.53 -15.86 -27.79
C ASP A 76 -13.16 -14.76 -26.79
N VAL A 77 -14.15 -13.95 -26.39
CA VAL A 77 -13.97 -12.90 -25.38
C VAL A 77 -13.61 -13.52 -24.02
N ARG A 78 -14.24 -14.63 -23.63
CA ARG A 78 -13.90 -15.36 -22.39
C ARG A 78 -12.49 -15.94 -22.42
N ALA A 79 -12.11 -16.61 -23.51
CA ALA A 79 -10.77 -17.16 -23.67
C ALA A 79 -9.70 -16.06 -23.59
N PHE A 80 -9.97 -14.92 -24.24
CA PHE A 80 -9.11 -13.74 -24.17
C PHE A 80 -9.04 -13.15 -22.75
N ALA A 81 -10.17 -13.07 -22.03
CA ALA A 81 -10.22 -12.60 -20.65
C ALA A 81 -9.36 -13.46 -19.71
N THR A 82 -9.41 -14.79 -19.86
CA THR A 82 -8.57 -15.73 -19.10
C THR A 82 -7.10 -15.45 -19.31
N VAL A 83 -6.68 -15.23 -20.56
CA VAL A 83 -5.28 -14.87 -20.86
C VAL A 83 -4.87 -13.56 -20.19
N LEU A 84 -5.73 -12.54 -20.19
CA LEU A 84 -5.43 -11.28 -19.50
C LEU A 84 -5.39 -11.42 -17.98
N ALA A 85 -6.21 -12.28 -17.39
CA ALA A 85 -6.22 -12.54 -15.95
C ALA A 85 -4.93 -13.24 -15.48
N ASP A 86 -4.39 -14.13 -16.32
CA ASP A 86 -3.16 -14.89 -16.03
C ASP A 86 -1.89 -14.13 -16.43
N ALA A 87 -2.01 -13.08 -17.26
CA ALA A 87 -0.89 -12.29 -17.71
C ALA A 87 -0.19 -11.58 -16.53
N ARG A 88 1.12 -11.73 -16.47
CA ARG A 88 1.98 -11.05 -15.49
C ARG A 88 2.70 -9.96 -16.26
N GLY A 89 2.31 -8.69 -16.07
CA GLY A 89 2.95 -7.52 -16.70
C GLY A 89 2.31 -7.04 -18.00
N PRO A 90 2.98 -6.11 -18.73
CA PRO A 90 2.43 -5.50 -19.93
C PRO A 90 2.17 -6.51 -21.05
N VAL A 91 0.98 -6.40 -21.64
CA VAL A 91 0.50 -7.27 -22.71
C VAL A 91 0.52 -6.54 -24.04
N VAL A 92 1.03 -7.20 -25.09
CA VAL A 92 0.89 -6.75 -26.47
C VAL A 92 0.10 -7.77 -27.27
N ALA A 93 -1.04 -7.37 -27.81
CA ALA A 93 -1.83 -8.22 -28.68
C ALA A 93 -1.71 -7.77 -30.15
N PHE A 94 -1.78 -8.71 -31.07
CA PHE A 94 -1.74 -8.38 -32.50
C PHE A 94 -2.69 -9.26 -33.32
N CYS A 95 -3.07 -8.70 -34.47
CA CYS A 95 -3.60 -9.47 -35.59
C CYS A 95 -3.01 -8.90 -36.90
N ARG A 96 -3.65 -9.09 -38.06
CA ARG A 96 -3.19 -8.48 -39.32
C ARG A 96 -3.05 -6.94 -39.22
N THR A 97 -4.11 -6.26 -38.78
CA THR A 97 -4.20 -4.79 -38.68
C THR A 97 -4.34 -4.28 -37.24
N GLY A 98 -4.36 -5.17 -36.25
CA GLY A 98 -4.68 -4.88 -34.84
C GLY A 98 -6.18 -4.73 -34.53
N SER A 99 -7.05 -4.71 -35.54
CA SER A 99 -8.50 -4.51 -35.35
C SER A 99 -9.16 -5.61 -34.52
N ARG A 100 -8.75 -6.88 -34.66
CA ARG A 100 -9.32 -8.00 -33.87
C ARG A 100 -8.95 -7.92 -32.41
N SER A 101 -7.68 -7.66 -32.13
CA SER A 101 -7.17 -7.47 -30.78
C SER A 101 -7.86 -6.29 -30.10
N THR A 102 -8.08 -5.19 -30.84
CA THR A 102 -8.84 -4.03 -30.34
C THR A 102 -10.29 -4.39 -30.05
N SER A 103 -10.96 -5.12 -30.95
CA SER A 103 -12.36 -5.57 -30.74
C SER A 103 -12.50 -6.53 -29.56
N LEU A 104 -11.55 -7.45 -29.37
CA LEU A 104 -11.53 -8.35 -28.21
C LEU A 104 -11.34 -7.58 -26.91
N TRP A 105 -10.38 -6.64 -26.88
CA TRP A 105 -10.19 -5.74 -25.74
C TRP A 105 -11.47 -4.93 -25.47
N ALA A 106 -12.07 -4.33 -26.49
CA ALA A 106 -13.29 -3.53 -26.34
C ALA A 106 -14.46 -4.35 -25.79
N LEU A 107 -14.67 -5.57 -26.28
CA LEU A 107 -15.73 -6.46 -25.82
C LEU A 107 -15.45 -7.02 -24.41
N ASN A 108 -14.18 -7.23 -24.04
CA ASN A 108 -13.78 -7.59 -22.69
C ASN A 108 -14.06 -6.43 -21.71
N GLU A 109 -13.57 -5.24 -22.04
CA GLU A 109 -13.71 -4.04 -21.21
C GLU A 109 -15.13 -3.48 -21.19
N ALA A 110 -15.99 -3.79 -22.15
CA ALA A 110 -17.39 -3.35 -22.13
C ALA A 110 -18.19 -3.88 -20.95
N ARG A 111 -17.66 -4.85 -20.19
CA ARG A 111 -18.21 -5.28 -18.89
C ARG A 111 -17.82 -4.35 -17.74
N HIS A 112 -16.81 -3.50 -17.93
CA HIS A 112 -16.13 -2.68 -16.91
C HIS A 112 -16.16 -1.18 -17.21
N LEU A 113 -16.17 -0.79 -18.48
CA LEU A 113 -16.17 0.58 -18.98
C LEU A 113 -17.42 0.85 -19.82
N ALA A 114 -17.95 2.07 -19.72
CA ALA A 114 -19.11 2.48 -20.49
C ALA A 114 -18.83 2.40 -22.01
N PRO A 115 -19.82 2.02 -22.85
CA PRO A 115 -19.63 1.87 -24.29
C PRO A 115 -18.98 3.09 -24.96
N ASP A 116 -19.38 4.30 -24.57
CA ASP A 116 -18.80 5.53 -25.11
C ASP A 116 -17.32 5.69 -24.77
N ALA A 117 -16.89 5.30 -23.56
CA ALA A 117 -15.50 5.36 -23.15
C ALA A 117 -14.64 4.33 -23.90
N VAL A 118 -15.16 3.11 -24.07
CA VAL A 118 -14.52 2.06 -24.85
C VAL A 118 -14.34 2.51 -26.29
N LEU A 119 -15.39 3.04 -26.91
CA LEU A 119 -15.35 3.54 -28.29
C LEU A 119 -14.39 4.72 -28.46
N ALA A 120 -14.41 5.68 -27.53
CA ALA A 120 -13.48 6.81 -27.56
C ALA A 120 -12.01 6.35 -27.43
N THR A 121 -11.74 5.37 -26.57
CA THR A 121 -10.39 4.80 -26.41
C THR A 121 -9.90 4.14 -27.70
N CYS A 122 -10.75 3.31 -28.32
CA CYS A 122 -10.45 2.66 -29.59
C CYS A 122 -10.25 3.68 -30.73
N ALA A 123 -11.10 4.72 -30.80
CA ALA A 123 -11.01 5.78 -31.78
C ALA A 123 -9.69 6.58 -31.64
N ALA A 124 -9.26 6.88 -30.41
CA ALA A 124 -7.98 7.54 -30.14
C ALA A 124 -6.77 6.69 -30.59
N ALA A 125 -6.89 5.36 -30.55
CA ALA A 125 -5.90 4.44 -31.11
C ALA A 125 -6.03 4.25 -32.65
N GLY A 126 -6.98 4.94 -33.29
CA GLY A 126 -7.21 4.87 -34.74
C GLY A 126 -8.01 3.65 -35.18
N TYR A 127 -8.88 3.11 -34.32
CA TYR A 127 -9.79 2.01 -34.63
C TYR A 127 -11.25 2.45 -34.44
N ASP A 128 -12.00 2.53 -35.54
CA ASP A 128 -13.44 2.76 -35.48
C ASP A 128 -14.17 1.45 -35.20
N LEU A 129 -14.72 1.34 -33.99
CA LEU A 129 -15.54 0.22 -33.54
C LEU A 129 -17.01 0.60 -33.31
N SER A 130 -17.47 1.71 -33.89
CA SER A 130 -18.86 2.17 -33.76
C SER A 130 -19.89 1.08 -34.11
N GLY A 131 -19.59 0.21 -35.07
CA GLY A 131 -20.43 -0.95 -35.42
C GLY A 131 -20.58 -2.01 -34.32
N LEU A 132 -19.70 -2.04 -33.30
CA LEU A 132 -19.83 -2.91 -32.13
C LEU A 132 -20.70 -2.30 -31.03
N ARG A 133 -21.13 -1.04 -31.14
CA ARG A 133 -21.90 -0.34 -30.10
C ARG A 133 -23.05 -1.17 -29.52
N PRO A 134 -23.92 -1.84 -30.31
CA PRO A 134 -25.01 -2.64 -29.74
C PRO A 134 -24.51 -3.79 -28.86
N ARG A 135 -23.39 -4.44 -29.21
CA ARG A 135 -22.78 -5.49 -28.38
C ARG A 135 -22.07 -4.93 -27.16
N LEU A 136 -21.43 -3.77 -27.27
CA LEU A 136 -20.82 -3.09 -26.12
C LEU A 136 -21.90 -2.66 -25.12
N GLU A 137 -23.01 -2.10 -25.62
CA GLU A 137 -24.18 -1.74 -24.82
C GLU A 137 -24.85 -2.97 -24.22
N ALA A 138 -24.98 -4.08 -24.96
CA ALA A 138 -25.48 -5.34 -24.42
C ALA A 138 -24.54 -5.96 -23.39
N ALA A 139 -23.22 -5.89 -23.58
CA ALA A 139 -22.22 -6.38 -22.62
C ALA A 139 -22.14 -5.51 -21.36
N TRP A 140 -22.27 -4.19 -21.51
CA TRP A 140 -22.39 -3.23 -20.41
C TRP A 140 -23.70 -3.44 -19.66
N SER A 141 -24.79 -3.63 -20.39
CA SER A 141 -26.11 -3.95 -19.84
C SER A 141 -26.12 -5.33 -19.18
N ALA A 142 -25.44 -6.34 -19.71
CA ALA A 142 -25.35 -7.68 -19.13
C ALA A 142 -24.35 -7.75 -17.96
N GLY A 143 -23.29 -6.93 -17.98
CA GLY A 143 -22.44 -6.68 -16.83
C GLY A 143 -23.18 -5.98 -15.70
N THR A 144 -24.23 -5.21 -16.02
CA THR A 144 -25.12 -4.54 -15.06
C THR A 144 -26.42 -5.31 -14.75
N ALA A 145 -26.85 -6.26 -15.61
CA ALA A 145 -28.11 -7.02 -15.50
C ALA A 145 -27.91 -8.51 -15.19
N GLY A 146 -26.71 -9.07 -15.40
CA GLY A 146 -26.30 -10.38 -14.85
C GLY A 146 -26.22 -10.40 -13.31
N GLU A 147 -26.54 -9.26 -12.69
CA GLU A 147 -26.79 -9.06 -11.26
C GLU A 147 -28.26 -9.31 -10.84
N ALA A 148 -29.20 -9.47 -11.78
CA ALA A 148 -30.64 -9.53 -11.45
C ALA A 148 -31.19 -10.96 -11.22
N THR A 149 -30.39 -12.02 -11.36
CA THR A 149 -30.85 -13.42 -11.15
C THR A 149 -30.06 -14.22 -10.13
N ALA A 150 -29.17 -13.59 -9.36
CA ALA A 150 -28.75 -14.10 -8.06
C ALA A 150 -29.58 -13.35 -7.00
N THR A 151 -30.18 -14.09 -6.07
CA THR A 151 -31.10 -13.60 -5.02
C THR A 151 -30.42 -12.74 -3.94
N GLY A 152 -29.69 -11.69 -4.33
CA GLY A 152 -29.12 -10.69 -3.45
C GLY A 152 -29.18 -9.29 -4.08
N ASN A 153 -29.92 -8.38 -3.43
CA ASN A 153 -30.00 -6.95 -3.74
C ASN A 153 -28.62 -6.25 -3.59
N GLY A 154 -27.66 -6.52 -4.46
CA GLY A 154 -26.33 -5.91 -4.39
C GLY A 154 -26.38 -4.40 -4.66
N ARG A 155 -26.11 -3.59 -3.64
CA ARG A 155 -26.07 -2.12 -3.78
C ARG A 155 -24.76 -1.70 -4.46
N ARG A 156 -24.86 -0.87 -5.50
CA ARG A 156 -23.71 -0.32 -6.24
C ARG A 156 -23.40 1.11 -5.80
N TYR A 157 -22.12 1.41 -5.55
CA TYR A 157 -21.62 2.75 -5.17
C TYR A 157 -20.74 3.36 -6.27
N ASP A 158 -20.64 4.69 -6.35
CA ASP A 158 -19.63 5.34 -7.19
C ASP A 158 -18.24 5.00 -6.68
N VAL A 159 -18.03 5.15 -5.37
CA VAL A 159 -16.78 4.79 -4.72
C VAL A 159 -17.05 3.93 -3.50
N LEU A 160 -16.52 2.72 -3.50
CA LEU A 160 -16.49 1.86 -2.32
C LEU A 160 -15.11 1.93 -1.68
N ILE A 161 -15.06 2.21 -0.38
CA ILE A 161 -13.82 2.36 0.38
C ILE A 161 -13.77 1.26 1.44
N VAL A 162 -12.71 0.45 1.41
CA VAL A 162 -12.48 -0.62 2.40
C VAL A 162 -11.49 -0.13 3.45
N GLY A 163 -11.97 0.00 4.68
CA GLY A 163 -11.22 0.47 5.85
C GLY A 163 -11.57 1.91 6.24
N GLY A 164 -12.03 2.11 7.49
CA GLY A 164 -12.34 3.40 8.11
C GLY A 164 -11.17 3.95 8.93
N GLY A 165 -9.95 3.54 8.60
CA GLY A 165 -8.72 4.06 9.19
C GLY A 165 -8.33 5.43 8.65
N ALA A 166 -7.10 5.87 8.97
CA ALA A 166 -6.57 7.17 8.55
C ALA A 166 -6.71 7.40 7.03
N ALA A 167 -6.45 6.36 6.25
CA ALA A 167 -6.42 6.40 4.81
C ALA A 167 -7.82 6.47 4.18
N GLY A 168 -8.71 5.53 4.52
CA GLY A 168 -10.04 5.52 3.94
C GLY A 168 -10.86 6.76 4.28
N LEU A 169 -10.81 7.24 5.53
CA LEU A 169 -11.53 8.46 5.93
C LEU A 169 -10.95 9.71 5.26
N ALA A 170 -9.62 9.84 5.18
CA ALA A 170 -9.00 10.97 4.49
C ALA A 170 -9.35 10.98 2.99
N THR A 171 -9.36 9.82 2.33
CA THR A 171 -9.75 9.71 0.92
C THR A 171 -11.23 10.02 0.73
N ALA A 172 -12.13 9.49 1.57
CA ALA A 172 -13.55 9.78 1.54
C ALA A 172 -13.82 11.30 1.66
N ALA A 173 -13.17 11.94 2.63
CA ALA A 173 -13.32 13.38 2.85
C ALA A 173 -12.74 14.20 1.68
N SER A 174 -11.59 13.78 1.14
CA SER A 174 -10.93 14.42 0.00
C SER A 174 -11.75 14.31 -1.30
N LEU A 175 -12.43 13.17 -1.51
CA LEU A 175 -13.37 12.94 -2.61
C LEU A 175 -14.60 13.85 -2.49
N LEU A 176 -15.25 13.87 -1.32
CA LEU A 176 -16.45 14.68 -1.09
C LEU A 176 -16.16 16.19 -1.14
N ALA A 177 -14.95 16.62 -0.74
CA ALA A 177 -14.52 18.01 -0.89
C ALA A 177 -14.39 18.44 -2.36
N ARG A 178 -14.09 17.49 -3.27
CA ARG A 178 -13.95 17.75 -4.71
C ARG A 178 -15.27 17.56 -5.48
N ARG A 179 -16.03 16.53 -5.12
CA ARG A 179 -17.30 16.17 -5.77
C ARG A 179 -18.32 15.72 -4.70
N PRO A 180 -19.07 16.66 -4.10
CA PRO A 180 -20.01 16.37 -3.01
C PRO A 180 -21.15 15.40 -3.37
N ALA A 181 -21.45 15.23 -4.65
CA ALA A 181 -22.54 14.40 -5.15
C ALA A 181 -22.19 12.90 -5.32
N LEU A 182 -20.95 12.49 -5.03
CA LEU A 182 -20.54 11.08 -5.14
C LEU A 182 -21.30 10.20 -4.14
N ASP A 183 -21.82 9.06 -4.60
CA ASP A 183 -22.31 8.02 -3.70
C ASP A 183 -21.14 7.18 -3.17
N ILE A 184 -20.73 7.45 -1.92
CA ILE A 184 -19.58 6.82 -1.27
C ILE A 184 -20.03 5.95 -0.11
N ALA A 185 -19.50 4.74 -0.04
CA ALA A 185 -19.58 3.91 1.15
C ALA A 185 -18.19 3.57 1.71
N VAL A 186 -18.08 3.58 3.03
CA VAL A 186 -16.90 3.16 3.80
C VAL A 186 -17.27 1.91 4.59
N ILE A 187 -16.60 0.79 4.29
CA ILE A 187 -16.73 -0.47 5.01
C ILE A 187 -15.72 -0.49 6.15
N GLU A 188 -16.21 -0.53 7.39
CA GLU A 188 -15.38 -0.56 8.61
C GLU A 188 -16.15 -1.20 9.76
N PRO A 189 -15.68 -2.32 10.32
CA PRO A 189 -16.39 -2.99 11.42
C PRO A 189 -16.23 -2.28 12.77
N ARG A 190 -15.13 -1.52 12.99
CA ARG A 190 -14.84 -0.94 14.31
C ARG A 190 -15.64 0.34 14.55
N GLU A 191 -16.20 0.43 15.76
CA GLU A 191 -16.91 1.63 16.21
C GLU A 191 -15.98 2.76 16.67
N GLN A 192 -14.69 2.47 16.87
CA GLN A 192 -13.72 3.42 17.39
C GLN A 192 -12.58 3.64 16.39
N HIS A 193 -12.20 4.90 16.22
CA HIS A 193 -11.08 5.31 15.39
C HIS A 193 -9.92 5.81 16.26
N TYR A 194 -8.71 5.37 15.93
CA TYR A 194 -7.52 5.66 16.73
C TYR A 194 -6.48 6.52 15.99
N TYR A 195 -6.05 7.61 16.63
CA TYR A 195 -4.82 8.32 16.28
C TYR A 195 -3.60 7.60 16.86
N GLN A 196 -3.22 6.51 16.20
CA GLN A 196 -2.14 5.61 16.64
C GLN A 196 -0.77 6.28 16.81
N PRO A 197 -0.36 7.32 16.04
CA PRO A 197 0.89 8.02 16.29
C PRO A 197 0.99 8.62 17.70
N GLY A 198 -0.14 8.87 18.37
CA GLY A 198 -0.21 9.32 19.75
C GLY A 198 0.18 8.27 20.78
N TRP A 199 0.15 6.97 20.45
CA TRP A 199 0.40 5.89 21.42
C TRP A 199 1.84 5.87 21.95
N THR A 200 2.80 6.29 21.14
CA THR A 200 4.18 6.54 21.62
C THR A 200 4.22 7.62 22.72
N LEU A 201 3.38 8.66 22.62
CA LEU A 201 3.30 9.72 23.63
C LEU A 201 2.50 9.29 24.86
N VAL A 202 1.55 8.37 24.71
CA VAL A 202 0.88 7.71 25.84
C VAL A 202 1.89 6.87 26.62
N GLY A 203 2.65 6.00 25.93
CA GLY A 203 3.71 5.21 26.54
C GLY A 203 4.87 6.02 27.14
N GLY A 204 5.03 7.27 26.72
CA GLY A 204 5.98 8.21 27.32
C GLY A 204 5.38 9.15 28.38
N GLY A 205 4.14 8.93 28.81
CA GLY A 205 3.50 9.71 29.88
C GLY A 205 3.17 11.15 29.52
N VAL A 206 2.95 11.45 28.24
CA VAL A 206 2.67 12.80 27.72
C VAL A 206 1.20 12.94 27.35
N PHE A 207 0.63 11.90 26.74
CA PHE A 207 -0.79 11.84 26.42
C PHE A 207 -1.52 10.86 27.34
N LYS A 208 -2.81 11.11 27.53
CA LYS A 208 -3.76 10.10 28.00
C LYS A 208 -4.31 9.33 26.79
N ARG A 209 -4.54 8.02 26.92
CA ARG A 209 -5.01 7.19 25.80
C ARG A 209 -6.34 7.68 25.21
N GLU A 210 -7.21 8.26 26.02
CA GLU A 210 -8.53 8.80 25.62
C GLU A 210 -8.39 9.97 24.63
N GLN A 211 -7.25 10.68 24.65
CA GLN A 211 -6.98 11.74 23.68
C GLN A 211 -6.75 11.19 22.26
N THR A 212 -6.45 9.90 22.14
CA THR A 212 -6.08 9.25 20.87
C THR A 212 -7.22 8.46 20.23
N VAL A 213 -8.43 8.49 20.79
CA VAL A 213 -9.59 7.75 20.28
C VAL A 213 -10.79 8.68 20.05
N ARG A 214 -11.56 8.42 19.00
CA ARG A 214 -12.86 9.05 18.74
C ARG A 214 -13.85 8.02 18.21
N PRO A 215 -15.16 8.17 18.48
CA PRO A 215 -16.17 7.35 17.82
C PRO A 215 -16.07 7.49 16.29
N MET A 216 -16.10 6.35 15.58
CA MET A 216 -16.03 6.30 14.12
C MET A 216 -17.14 7.15 13.48
N ALA A 217 -18.34 7.09 14.05
CA ALA A 217 -19.52 7.84 13.59
C ALA A 217 -19.28 9.37 13.53
N GLU A 218 -18.44 9.93 14.39
CA GLU A 218 -18.14 11.37 14.39
C GLU A 218 -17.17 11.77 13.25
N LEU A 219 -16.41 10.80 12.74
CA LEU A 219 -15.33 11.02 11.79
C LEU A 219 -15.70 10.65 10.35
N ILE A 220 -16.66 9.74 10.16
CA ILE A 220 -17.20 9.44 8.84
C ILE A 220 -17.65 10.77 8.19
N PRO A 221 -17.16 11.11 6.99
CA PRO A 221 -17.53 12.36 6.33
C PRO A 221 -19.04 12.45 6.08
N ALA A 222 -19.61 13.64 6.28
CA ALA A 222 -20.99 13.89 5.89
C ALA A 222 -21.15 13.67 4.37
N GLY A 223 -22.07 12.79 3.99
CA GLY A 223 -22.27 12.36 2.60
C GLY A 223 -21.71 10.96 2.28
N ALA A 224 -20.86 10.38 3.15
CA ALA A 224 -20.45 8.99 3.02
C ALA A 224 -21.33 8.07 3.91
N ARG A 225 -21.69 6.90 3.38
CA ARG A 225 -22.37 5.86 4.16
C ARG A 225 -21.34 5.00 4.89
N TRP A 226 -21.57 4.78 6.19
CA TRP A 226 -20.80 3.80 6.96
C TRP A 226 -21.47 2.42 6.90
N ILE A 227 -20.75 1.42 6.42
CA ILE A 227 -21.14 0.01 6.44
C ILE A 227 -20.34 -0.69 7.53
N ARG A 228 -21.05 -1.15 8.56
CA ARG A 228 -20.46 -1.75 9.78
C ARG A 228 -20.26 -3.25 9.61
N ALA A 229 -19.33 -3.61 8.74
CA ALA A 229 -19.01 -5.00 8.45
C ALA A 229 -17.52 -5.14 8.14
N ALA A 230 -16.99 -6.34 8.32
CA ALA A 230 -15.69 -6.70 7.79
C ALA A 230 -15.79 -7.14 6.32
N VAL A 231 -14.70 -6.92 5.57
CA VAL A 231 -14.55 -7.48 4.22
C VAL A 231 -13.96 -8.88 4.33
N ALA A 232 -14.60 -9.85 3.67
CA ALA A 232 -14.17 -11.24 3.60
C ALA A 232 -13.41 -11.56 2.31
N ALA A 233 -13.76 -10.93 1.18
CA ALA A 233 -13.07 -11.13 -0.08
C ALA A 233 -13.18 -9.93 -1.02
N PHE A 234 -12.21 -9.83 -1.94
CA PHE A 234 -12.26 -8.93 -3.09
C PHE A 234 -12.57 -9.72 -4.35
N GLU A 235 -13.55 -9.28 -5.13
CA GLU A 235 -13.95 -9.83 -6.44
C GLU A 235 -13.73 -8.76 -7.53
N PRO A 236 -12.48 -8.32 -7.80
CA PRO A 236 -12.22 -7.17 -8.66
C PRO A 236 -12.59 -7.40 -10.12
N GLY A 237 -12.56 -8.65 -10.60
CA GLY A 237 -13.06 -9.00 -11.94
C GLY A 237 -14.57 -8.80 -12.11
N GLN A 238 -15.32 -8.71 -11.02
CA GLN A 238 -16.76 -8.42 -11.00
C GLN A 238 -17.07 -7.05 -10.43
N ASN A 239 -16.06 -6.24 -10.10
CA ASN A 239 -16.20 -4.96 -9.41
C ASN A 239 -16.98 -5.06 -8.10
N ARG A 240 -16.67 -6.08 -7.30
CA ARG A 240 -17.38 -6.38 -6.05
C ARG A 240 -16.45 -6.59 -4.86
N VAL A 241 -17.02 -6.37 -3.69
CA VAL A 241 -16.45 -6.75 -2.39
C VAL A 241 -17.47 -7.65 -1.69
N VAL A 242 -16.98 -8.74 -1.09
CA VAL A 242 -17.80 -9.65 -0.28
C VAL A 242 -17.59 -9.31 1.18
N LEU A 243 -18.68 -9.09 1.91
CA LEU A 243 -18.68 -8.87 3.35
C LEU A 243 -18.66 -10.20 4.11
N GLU A 244 -18.36 -10.14 5.41
CA GLU A 244 -18.32 -11.32 6.28
C GLU A 244 -19.66 -12.07 6.42
N ASP A 245 -20.79 -11.40 6.18
CA ASP A 245 -22.12 -12.01 6.16
C ASP A 245 -22.50 -12.57 4.77
N GLY A 246 -21.61 -12.46 3.79
CA GLY A 246 -21.81 -12.91 2.41
C GLY A 246 -22.50 -11.88 1.50
N GLU A 247 -22.91 -10.71 2.02
CA GLU A 247 -23.41 -9.62 1.19
C GLU A 247 -22.34 -9.18 0.18
N ARG A 248 -22.78 -8.91 -1.05
CA ARG A 248 -21.92 -8.44 -2.13
C ARG A 248 -22.24 -6.99 -2.46
N LEU A 249 -21.23 -6.14 -2.37
CA LEU A 249 -21.33 -4.73 -2.69
C LEU A 249 -20.57 -4.44 -3.98
N SER A 250 -21.25 -3.84 -4.95
CA SER A 250 -20.66 -3.47 -6.24
C SER A 250 -20.13 -2.04 -6.21
N TYR A 251 -19.16 -1.73 -7.08
CA TYR A 251 -18.57 -0.39 -7.17
C TYR A 251 -18.30 0.04 -8.62
N ARG A 252 -18.19 1.35 -8.86
CA ARG A 252 -17.52 1.87 -10.08
C ARG A 252 -16.02 1.97 -9.85
N THR A 253 -15.61 2.45 -8.68
CA THR A 253 -14.21 2.49 -8.25
C THR A 253 -14.04 1.99 -6.82
N LEU A 254 -12.99 1.22 -6.56
CA LEU A 254 -12.64 0.71 -5.24
C LEU A 254 -11.40 1.43 -4.69
N VAL A 255 -11.47 1.84 -3.43
CA VAL A 255 -10.31 2.30 -2.65
C VAL A 255 -10.06 1.29 -1.53
N ALA A 256 -9.00 0.50 -1.65
CA ALA A 256 -8.59 -0.47 -0.65
C ALA A 256 -7.57 0.15 0.33
N ALA A 257 -8.00 0.37 1.57
CA ALA A 257 -7.22 0.98 2.64
C ALA A 257 -7.34 0.24 4.00
N PRO A 258 -7.22 -1.11 4.05
CA PRO A 258 -7.52 -1.89 5.26
C PRO A 258 -6.44 -1.79 6.36
N GLY A 259 -5.37 -1.02 6.15
CA GLY A 259 -4.28 -0.88 7.12
C GLY A 259 -3.35 -2.09 7.13
N ILE A 260 -2.88 -2.49 8.31
CA ILE A 260 -1.91 -3.57 8.50
C ILE A 260 -2.32 -4.45 9.67
N ARG A 261 -2.04 -5.76 9.57
CA ARG A 261 -2.25 -6.73 10.66
C ARG A 261 -0.99 -6.78 11.53
N LEU A 262 -1.20 -6.79 12.84
CA LEU A 262 -0.14 -7.01 13.83
C LEU A 262 -0.13 -8.51 14.14
N ASP A 263 0.97 -9.18 13.81
CA ASP A 263 1.09 -10.63 13.91
C ASP A 263 1.70 -11.03 15.25
N TRP A 264 0.90 -10.95 16.31
CA TRP A 264 1.33 -11.25 17.67
C TRP A 264 1.77 -12.70 17.82
N ASP A 265 1.08 -13.61 17.14
CA ASP A 265 1.28 -15.05 17.23
C ASP A 265 2.53 -15.53 16.46
N ALA A 266 3.17 -14.65 15.69
CA ALA A 266 4.48 -14.91 15.08
C ALA A 266 5.62 -15.00 16.10
N ILE A 267 5.38 -14.61 17.36
CA ILE A 267 6.31 -14.73 18.48
C ILE A 267 5.67 -15.67 19.50
N GLU A 268 6.26 -16.84 19.67
CA GLU A 268 5.77 -17.87 20.59
C GLU A 268 5.64 -17.33 22.03
N GLY A 269 4.50 -17.53 22.67
CA GLY A 269 4.25 -17.10 24.06
C GLY A 269 3.98 -15.60 24.27
N LEU A 270 4.06 -14.76 23.22
CA LEU A 270 3.89 -13.31 23.35
C LEU A 270 2.45 -12.91 23.73
N SER A 271 1.47 -13.51 23.05
CA SER A 271 0.05 -13.16 23.21
C SER A 271 -0.44 -13.41 24.64
N GLU A 272 0.04 -14.47 25.28
CA GLU A 272 -0.32 -14.91 26.62
C GLU A 272 0.23 -14.00 27.71
N THR A 273 1.38 -13.38 27.47
CA THR A 273 2.07 -12.53 28.45
C THR A 273 1.90 -11.03 28.20
N LEU A 274 1.31 -10.60 27.08
CA LEU A 274 1.16 -9.17 26.79
C LEU A 274 0.27 -8.46 27.84
N GLY A 275 0.77 -7.36 28.40
CA GLY A 275 0.08 -6.61 29.47
C GLY A 275 0.32 -7.16 30.88
N ARG A 276 1.20 -8.16 31.02
CA ARG A 276 1.61 -8.76 32.30
C ARG A 276 3.08 -9.15 32.25
N ASN A 277 3.63 -9.59 33.38
CA ASN A 277 5.03 -10.05 33.50
C ASN A 277 6.09 -9.05 32.98
N GLY A 278 5.78 -7.75 32.90
CA GLY A 278 6.70 -6.74 32.36
C GLY A 278 6.72 -6.65 30.82
N VAL A 279 5.81 -7.33 30.12
CA VAL A 279 5.74 -7.34 28.65
C VAL A 279 4.67 -6.38 28.14
N THR A 280 5.04 -5.44 27.27
CA THR A 280 4.16 -4.38 26.76
C THR A 280 4.39 -4.08 25.28
N SER A 281 3.49 -3.30 24.67
CA SER A 281 3.65 -2.80 23.30
C SER A 281 2.83 -1.54 23.04
N ASN A 282 3.47 -0.47 22.57
CA ASN A 282 2.76 0.75 22.14
C ASN A 282 1.96 0.58 20.83
N TYR A 283 1.92 -0.63 20.25
CA TYR A 283 1.15 -0.94 19.05
C TYR A 283 -0.28 -1.42 19.36
N ARG A 284 -0.66 -1.54 20.64
CA ARG A 284 -2.02 -1.85 21.10
C ARG A 284 -2.51 -0.75 22.05
N TYR A 285 -3.77 -0.35 21.89
CA TYR A 285 -4.36 0.83 22.54
C TYR A 285 -4.23 0.81 24.07
N GLU A 286 -4.61 -0.31 24.69
CA GLU A 286 -4.60 -0.48 26.14
C GLU A 286 -3.18 -0.55 26.69
N MET A 287 -2.27 -1.14 25.92
CA MET A 287 -0.90 -1.43 26.34
C MET A 287 -0.02 -0.17 26.39
N ALA A 288 -0.34 0.88 25.64
CA ALA A 288 0.43 2.11 25.69
C ALA A 288 0.43 2.75 27.10
N SER A 289 -0.67 2.66 27.85
CA SER A 289 -0.70 3.15 29.24
C SER A 289 0.11 2.24 30.17
N TYR A 290 0.03 0.92 29.97
CA TYR A 290 0.85 -0.05 30.71
C TYR A 290 2.35 0.12 30.46
N THR A 291 2.77 0.46 29.23
CA THR A 291 4.17 0.84 28.95
C THR A 291 4.65 1.97 29.87
N TRP A 292 3.81 3.00 30.05
CA TRP A 292 4.16 4.12 30.92
C TRP A 292 4.26 3.69 32.39
N GLU A 293 3.33 2.85 32.86
CA GLU A 293 3.37 2.29 34.22
C GLU A 293 4.66 1.49 34.48
N LEU A 294 5.08 0.65 33.52
CA LEU A 294 6.35 -0.09 33.63
C LEU A 294 7.57 0.83 33.69
N ILE A 295 7.62 1.86 32.83
CA ILE A 295 8.69 2.86 32.85
C ILE A 295 8.72 3.59 34.21
N GLN A 296 7.56 3.94 34.75
CA GLN A 296 7.45 4.56 36.07
C GLN A 296 7.83 3.61 37.21
N GLY A 297 7.58 2.31 37.06
CA GLY A 297 7.87 1.28 38.06
C GLY A 297 9.36 0.91 38.14
N LEU A 298 10.03 0.79 36.99
CA LEU A 298 11.42 0.34 36.93
C LEU A 298 12.38 1.32 37.64
N ARG A 299 13.26 0.79 38.48
CA ARG A 299 14.33 1.52 39.20
C ARG A 299 15.72 0.99 38.89
N GLY A 300 15.79 -0.18 38.28
CA GLY A 300 16.99 -0.89 37.87
C GLY A 300 16.60 -2.24 37.29
N GLY A 301 17.56 -2.96 36.71
CA GLY A 301 17.32 -4.21 36.00
C GLY A 301 17.38 -4.04 34.49
N ARG A 302 16.85 -4.99 33.72
CA ARG A 302 17.02 -5.02 32.25
C ARG A 302 15.76 -4.63 31.49
N ALA A 303 15.88 -3.67 30.58
CA ALA A 303 14.82 -3.22 29.69
C ALA A 303 15.16 -3.53 28.22
N LEU A 304 14.39 -4.44 27.62
CA LEU A 304 14.53 -4.85 26.23
C LEU A 304 13.51 -4.13 25.35
N PHE A 305 13.96 -3.58 24.23
CA PHE A 305 13.11 -2.98 23.19
C PHE A 305 13.35 -3.72 21.88
N THR A 306 12.28 -4.05 21.14
CA THR A 306 12.42 -4.86 19.92
C THR A 306 11.90 -4.18 18.66
N GLN A 307 12.53 -4.50 17.54
CA GLN A 307 12.07 -4.16 16.20
C GLN A 307 12.21 -5.40 15.29
N PRO A 308 11.10 -5.89 14.68
CA PRO A 308 11.12 -7.05 13.81
C PRO A 308 11.60 -6.67 12.41
N ALA A 309 11.62 -7.64 11.50
CA ALA A 309 11.89 -7.38 10.09
C ALA A 309 10.87 -6.40 9.49
N MET A 310 11.34 -5.58 8.54
CA MET A 310 10.47 -4.71 7.75
C MET A 310 9.58 -5.53 6.80
N PRO A 311 8.37 -5.04 6.45
CA PRO A 311 7.84 -3.71 6.78
C PRO A 311 7.08 -3.65 8.11
N ILE A 312 7.14 -2.48 8.78
CA ILE A 312 6.29 -2.14 9.93
C ILE A 312 5.71 -0.74 9.77
N LYS A 313 4.52 -0.49 10.35
CA LYS A 313 4.01 0.88 10.47
C LYS A 313 4.87 1.69 11.42
N CYS A 314 5.20 2.90 10.99
CA CYS A 314 6.06 3.85 11.70
C CYS A 314 7.35 3.21 12.21
N ALA A 315 8.30 2.92 11.31
CA ALA A 315 9.58 2.25 11.64
C ALA A 315 10.39 2.90 12.79
N GLY A 316 10.23 4.20 13.05
CA GLY A 316 10.87 4.83 14.20
C GLY A 316 10.15 4.65 15.54
N ALA A 317 8.93 4.10 15.59
CA ALA A 317 8.16 3.98 16.84
C ALA A 317 8.81 3.09 17.92
N PRO A 318 9.46 1.95 17.59
CA PRO A 318 10.17 1.14 18.58
C PRO A 318 11.27 1.95 19.28
N GLN A 319 12.06 2.70 18.49
CA GLN A 319 13.10 3.59 19.00
C GLN A 319 12.55 4.74 19.83
N LYS A 320 11.42 5.35 19.42
CA LYS A 320 10.81 6.44 20.19
C LYS A 320 10.35 5.98 21.58
N ALA A 321 9.84 4.76 21.70
CA ALA A 321 9.45 4.19 23.00
C ALA A 321 10.67 4.04 23.91
N MET A 322 11.77 3.50 23.37
CA MET A 322 13.05 3.38 24.05
C MET A 322 13.60 4.74 24.49
N TYR A 323 13.74 5.70 23.58
CA TYR A 323 14.30 7.01 23.91
C TYR A 323 13.49 7.76 24.97
N LEU A 324 12.16 7.64 24.96
CA LEU A 324 11.31 8.25 25.98
C LEU A 324 11.44 7.54 27.34
N ALA A 325 11.60 6.23 27.35
CA ALA A 325 11.88 5.48 28.58
C ALA A 325 13.23 5.90 29.20
N CYS A 326 14.30 5.93 28.40
CA CYS A 326 15.62 6.36 28.84
C CYS A 326 15.64 7.80 29.35
N ASP A 327 14.97 8.72 28.65
CA ASP A 327 14.87 10.12 29.10
C ASP A 327 14.15 10.22 30.45
N GLU A 328 13.08 9.45 30.68
CA GLU A 328 12.40 9.42 31.97
C GLU A 328 13.28 8.83 33.08
N TRP A 329 13.91 7.67 32.86
CA TRP A 329 14.81 7.08 33.85
C TRP A 329 15.98 7.99 34.18
N ARG A 330 16.52 8.71 33.19
CA ARG A 330 17.55 9.70 33.41
C ARG A 330 17.06 10.88 34.25
N ARG A 331 15.88 11.43 33.92
CA ARG A 331 15.30 12.55 34.69
C ARG A 331 15.03 12.18 36.15
N ARG A 332 14.80 10.90 36.43
CA ARG A 332 14.60 10.36 37.78
C ARG A 332 15.89 9.91 38.47
N GLY A 333 17.03 9.97 37.78
CA GLY A 333 18.33 9.57 38.32
C GLY A 333 18.50 8.06 38.49
N VAL A 334 17.78 7.23 37.72
CA VAL A 334 17.84 5.76 37.82
C VAL A 334 18.34 5.08 36.56
N LEU A 335 18.63 5.82 35.48
CA LEU A 335 19.09 5.25 34.20
C LEU A 335 20.33 4.38 34.37
N ASP A 336 21.30 4.79 35.20
CA ASP A 336 22.55 4.06 35.40
C ASP A 336 22.35 2.67 36.04
N ALA A 337 21.19 2.42 36.64
CA ALA A 337 20.82 1.12 37.20
C ALA A 337 19.99 0.26 36.22
N VAL A 338 19.59 0.81 35.06
CA VAL A 338 18.78 0.13 34.05
C VAL A 338 19.66 -0.24 32.85
N ASP A 339 19.83 -1.53 32.61
CA ASP A 339 20.47 -2.08 31.42
C ASP A 339 19.50 -2.04 30.24
N VAL A 340 19.75 -1.17 29.26
CA VAL A 340 18.85 -0.94 28.13
C VAL A 340 19.43 -1.52 26.84
N GLU A 341 18.69 -2.43 26.22
CA GLU A 341 19.12 -3.07 24.96
C GLU A 341 18.04 -2.94 23.87
N PHE A 342 18.45 -2.52 22.67
CA PHE A 342 17.60 -2.47 21.48
C PHE A 342 17.93 -3.61 20.52
N ASN A 343 17.01 -4.58 20.42
CA ASN A 343 17.11 -5.72 19.53
C ASN A 343 16.41 -5.43 18.22
N ASN A 344 17.18 -5.21 17.16
CA ASN A 344 16.70 -4.89 15.84
C ASN A 344 17.02 -6.05 14.89
N ALA A 345 15.99 -6.61 14.26
CA ALA A 345 16.17 -7.67 13.26
C ALA A 345 16.94 -7.19 12.01
N GLY A 346 16.93 -5.87 11.74
CA GLY A 346 17.67 -5.27 10.64
C GLY A 346 19.15 -5.02 10.95
N ALA A 347 19.89 -4.60 9.93
CA ALA A 347 21.33 -4.30 10.03
C ALA A 347 21.65 -2.82 10.28
N VAL A 348 20.64 -1.93 10.24
CA VAL A 348 20.82 -0.48 10.40
C VAL A 348 19.81 0.10 11.39
N LEU A 349 20.19 1.19 12.07
CA LEU A 349 19.34 1.86 13.05
C LEU A 349 18.13 2.55 12.41
N PHE A 350 18.32 3.21 11.27
CA PHE A 350 17.27 3.90 10.55
C PHE A 350 17.50 3.81 9.04
N GLY A 351 16.41 3.70 8.26
CA GLY A 351 16.49 3.44 6.82
C GLY A 351 16.96 4.62 5.96
N VAL A 352 17.09 5.82 6.55
CA VAL A 352 17.62 7.01 5.88
C VAL A 352 18.87 7.46 6.61
N GLU A 353 20.03 7.24 5.97
CA GLU A 353 21.36 7.36 6.55
C GLU A 353 21.61 8.72 7.21
N THR A 354 21.11 9.82 6.62
CA THR A 354 21.25 11.19 7.14
C THR A 354 20.79 11.33 8.60
N PHE A 355 19.81 10.53 9.04
CA PHE A 355 19.30 10.58 10.41
C PHE A 355 20.01 9.62 11.37
N VAL A 356 20.90 8.74 10.90
CA VAL A 356 21.60 7.78 11.76
C VAL A 356 22.58 8.47 12.72
N PRO A 357 23.49 9.37 12.29
CA PRO A 357 24.40 10.04 13.20
C PRO A 357 23.73 10.79 14.38
N PRO A 358 22.68 11.63 14.18
CA PRO A 358 22.04 12.29 15.31
C PRO A 358 21.28 11.32 16.23
N LEU A 359 20.78 10.18 15.73
CA LEU A 359 20.17 9.13 16.56
C LEU A 359 21.22 8.38 17.38
N MET A 360 22.39 8.07 16.81
CA MET A 360 23.50 7.44 17.52
C MET A 360 23.98 8.27 18.71
N ARG A 361 23.98 9.60 18.60
CA ARG A 361 24.28 10.47 19.75
C ARG A 361 23.33 10.24 20.94
N TYR A 362 22.07 9.88 20.70
CA TYR A 362 21.13 9.55 21.77
C TYR A 362 21.30 8.12 22.28
N VAL A 363 21.67 7.18 21.42
CA VAL A 363 22.07 5.82 21.81
C VAL A 363 23.23 5.90 22.81
N GLU A 364 24.31 6.61 22.45
CA GLU A 364 25.48 6.83 23.31
C GLU A 364 25.12 7.58 24.59
N ARG A 365 24.34 8.67 24.47
CA ARG A 365 23.93 9.51 25.61
C ARG A 365 23.11 8.76 26.66
N TYR A 366 22.41 7.70 26.27
CA TYR A 366 21.60 6.89 27.18
C TYR A 366 22.27 5.55 27.53
N GLY A 367 23.45 5.24 27.00
CA GLY A 367 24.11 3.96 27.23
C GLY A 367 23.30 2.77 26.71
N ILE A 368 22.66 2.93 25.55
CA ILE A 368 21.83 1.86 24.95
C ILE A 368 22.71 0.87 24.20
N ASP A 369 22.59 -0.41 24.53
CA ASP A 369 23.22 -1.50 23.79
C ASP A 369 22.41 -1.81 22.52
N LEU A 370 23.06 -1.72 21.35
CA LEU A 370 22.43 -2.04 20.07
C LEU A 370 22.75 -3.48 19.64
N ALA A 371 21.72 -4.30 19.50
CA ALA A 371 21.81 -5.65 18.97
C ALA A 371 21.15 -5.72 17.58
N PHE A 372 21.94 -5.53 16.52
CA PHE A 372 21.49 -5.71 15.15
C PHE A 372 21.39 -7.19 14.77
N LYS A 373 20.60 -7.48 13.74
CA LYS A 373 20.28 -8.85 13.31
C LYS A 373 19.83 -9.77 14.46
N SER A 374 19.12 -9.18 15.43
CA SER A 374 18.60 -9.85 16.62
C SER A 374 17.07 -9.79 16.59
N ASN A 375 16.44 -10.91 16.20
CA ASN A 375 15.00 -10.99 16.01
C ASN A 375 14.33 -11.74 17.17
N LEU A 376 13.36 -11.12 17.84
CA LEU A 376 12.57 -11.78 18.89
C LEU A 376 11.72 -12.89 18.28
N VAL A 377 11.78 -14.11 18.83
CA VAL A 377 11.06 -15.29 18.31
C VAL A 377 10.19 -15.99 19.37
N ALA A 378 10.51 -15.86 20.66
CA ALA A 378 9.67 -16.38 21.73
C ALA A 378 9.79 -15.55 23.01
N VAL A 379 8.77 -15.60 23.87
CA VAL A 379 8.76 -14.97 25.19
C VAL A 379 8.17 -15.95 26.21
N ASP A 380 8.97 -16.32 27.21
CA ASP A 380 8.49 -16.95 28.44
C ASP A 380 8.19 -15.84 29.46
N GLY A 381 6.92 -15.50 29.58
CA GLY A 381 6.44 -14.47 30.51
C GLY A 381 6.74 -14.79 31.98
N PRO A 382 6.29 -15.94 32.53
CA PRO A 382 6.57 -16.32 33.91
C PRO A 382 8.06 -16.34 34.28
N ALA A 383 8.93 -16.84 33.40
CA ALA A 383 10.37 -16.84 33.61
C ALA A 383 11.05 -15.49 33.23
N ARG A 384 10.28 -14.52 32.74
CA ARG A 384 10.74 -13.24 32.18
C ARG A 384 11.95 -13.38 31.27
N THR A 385 11.87 -14.30 30.32
CA THR A 385 12.95 -14.62 29.40
C THR A 385 12.47 -14.44 27.96
N ALA A 386 13.21 -13.66 27.19
CA ALA A 386 12.95 -13.40 25.77
C ALA A 386 14.01 -14.12 24.92
N ARG A 387 13.57 -14.89 23.94
CA ARG A 387 14.43 -15.64 23.03
C ARG A 387 14.59 -14.91 21.71
N PHE A 388 15.83 -14.72 21.30
CA PHE A 388 16.18 -14.04 20.05
C PHE A 388 16.89 -14.99 19.10
N ARG A 389 16.52 -14.95 17.81
CA ARG A 389 17.35 -15.47 16.72
C ARG A 389 18.35 -14.38 16.33
N VAL A 390 19.62 -14.63 16.60
CA VAL A 390 20.72 -13.69 16.34
C VAL A 390 21.57 -14.22 15.20
N GLN A 391 21.80 -13.40 14.18
CA GLN A 391 22.73 -13.71 13.11
C GLN A 391 24.08 -13.01 13.34
N ASP A 392 25.17 -13.77 13.31
CA ASP A 392 26.53 -13.23 13.44
C ASP A 392 27.05 -12.58 12.15
N ALA A 393 28.30 -12.08 12.18
CA ALA A 393 28.94 -11.45 11.03
C ALA A 393 29.19 -12.44 9.86
N SER A 394 29.33 -13.73 10.17
CA SER A 394 29.54 -14.81 9.20
C SER A 394 28.23 -15.35 8.62
N GLY A 395 27.08 -14.86 9.10
CA GLY A 395 25.75 -15.28 8.65
C GLY A 395 25.18 -16.48 9.41
N ASN A 396 25.87 -17.01 10.43
CA ASN A 396 25.36 -18.11 11.23
C ASN A 396 24.28 -17.61 12.18
N GLU A 397 23.23 -18.40 12.34
CA GLU A 397 22.14 -18.10 13.26
C GLU A 397 22.27 -18.90 14.55
N ARG A 398 21.99 -18.25 15.68
CA ARG A 398 21.87 -18.91 16.99
C ARG A 398 20.70 -18.35 17.78
N LEU A 399 20.14 -19.18 18.65
CA LEU A 399 19.15 -18.75 19.62
C LEU A 399 19.85 -18.24 20.89
N VAL A 400 19.44 -17.08 21.36
CA VAL A 400 19.98 -16.42 22.56
C VAL A 400 18.82 -16.04 23.47
N ASP A 401 18.82 -16.58 24.68
CA ASP A 401 17.85 -16.24 25.72
C ASP A 401 18.36 -15.06 26.54
N LYS A 402 17.50 -14.06 26.77
CA LYS A 402 17.81 -12.84 27.53
C LYS A 402 16.73 -12.64 28.59
N GLY A 403 17.13 -12.58 29.86
CA GLY A 403 16.23 -12.17 30.95
C GLY A 403 15.80 -10.70 30.81
N PHE A 404 14.65 -10.32 31.35
CA PHE A 404 14.18 -8.94 31.35
C PHE A 404 13.35 -8.59 32.59
N ASP A 405 13.34 -7.32 32.95
CA ASP A 405 12.39 -6.72 33.88
C ASP A 405 11.29 -5.93 33.15
N MET A 406 11.62 -5.41 31.97
CA MET A 406 10.69 -4.80 31.03
C MET A 406 11.00 -5.25 29.60
N LEU A 407 9.98 -5.63 28.84
CA LEU A 407 10.09 -5.96 27.42
C LEU A 407 9.04 -5.16 26.64
N HIS A 408 9.48 -4.19 25.84
CA HIS A 408 8.62 -3.47 24.90
C HIS A 408 8.74 -4.07 23.50
N VAL A 409 7.67 -4.72 23.05
CA VAL A 409 7.65 -5.46 21.78
C VAL A 409 7.06 -4.64 20.64
N CYS A 410 7.77 -4.56 19.51
CA CYS A 410 7.13 -4.31 18.22
C CYS A 410 6.86 -5.67 17.56
N PRO A 411 5.59 -6.07 17.35
CA PRO A 411 5.31 -7.35 16.72
C PRO A 411 5.63 -7.29 15.22
N PRO A 412 5.94 -8.44 14.59
CA PRO A 412 5.90 -8.59 13.13
C PRO A 412 4.57 -8.09 12.56
N GLN A 413 4.60 -7.59 11.33
CA GLN A 413 3.42 -7.00 10.70
C GLN A 413 3.26 -7.51 9.28
N THR A 414 2.03 -7.82 8.91
CA THR A 414 1.68 -8.34 7.59
C THR A 414 0.51 -7.56 7.01
N ALA A 415 0.31 -7.64 5.69
CA ALA A 415 -0.96 -7.21 5.14
C ALA A 415 -2.11 -8.00 5.79
N PRO A 416 -3.33 -7.42 5.88
CA PRO A 416 -4.52 -8.17 6.27
C PRO A 416 -4.74 -9.40 5.37
N ASP A 417 -5.22 -10.50 5.94
CA ASP A 417 -5.26 -11.80 5.25
C ASP A 417 -6.09 -11.73 3.96
N VAL A 418 -7.23 -11.02 3.99
CA VAL A 418 -8.09 -10.76 2.82
C VAL A 418 -7.38 -10.04 1.66
N VAL A 419 -6.32 -9.29 1.93
CA VAL A 419 -5.43 -8.74 0.91
C VAL A 419 -4.38 -9.76 0.52
N ARG A 420 -3.62 -10.26 1.52
CA ARG A 420 -2.46 -11.13 1.32
C ARG A 420 -2.77 -12.38 0.49
N GLU A 421 -3.93 -12.97 0.73
CA GLU A 421 -4.41 -14.19 0.08
C GLU A 421 -5.35 -13.87 -1.09
N GLY A 422 -5.66 -12.58 -1.29
CA GLY A 422 -6.63 -12.10 -2.27
C GLY A 422 -6.01 -11.67 -3.61
N PRO A 423 -6.88 -11.38 -4.60
CA PRO A 423 -6.45 -11.06 -5.96
C PRO A 423 -5.76 -9.70 -6.09
N LEU A 424 -5.82 -8.85 -5.06
CA LEU A 424 -5.17 -7.53 -5.05
C LEU A 424 -3.69 -7.59 -4.64
N ALA A 425 -3.20 -8.72 -4.13
CA ALA A 425 -1.84 -8.82 -3.62
C ALA A 425 -0.78 -8.91 -4.74
N ASN A 426 0.36 -8.28 -4.48
CA ASN A 426 1.63 -8.55 -5.14
C ASN A 426 2.32 -9.78 -4.52
N ALA A 427 3.50 -10.14 -5.02
CA ALA A 427 4.26 -11.29 -4.52
C ALA A 427 4.65 -11.20 -3.03
N GLY A 428 4.67 -10.00 -2.45
CA GLY A 428 4.93 -9.77 -1.02
C GLY A 428 3.66 -9.76 -0.16
N GLY A 429 2.48 -10.01 -0.73
CA GLY A 429 1.20 -10.01 -0.03
C GLY A 429 0.57 -8.62 0.19
N TRP A 430 1.11 -7.55 -0.41
CA TRP A 430 0.60 -6.18 -0.27
C TRP A 430 -0.21 -5.77 -1.49
N ILE A 431 -1.07 -4.75 -1.38
CA ILE A 431 -1.87 -4.29 -2.53
C ILE A 431 -0.94 -3.83 -3.66
N ASP A 432 -1.07 -4.43 -4.83
CA ASP A 432 -0.18 -4.22 -5.98
C ASP A 432 -0.55 -2.94 -6.74
N VAL A 433 0.20 -1.86 -6.50
CA VAL A 433 -0.09 -0.55 -7.07
C VAL A 433 1.09 0.04 -7.80
N ASP A 434 0.79 0.87 -8.79
CA ASP A 434 1.74 1.82 -9.34
C ASP A 434 2.18 2.82 -8.24
N PRO A 435 3.49 2.96 -7.95
CA PRO A 435 3.96 3.77 -6.82
C PRO A 435 3.63 5.26 -6.91
N GLU A 436 3.42 5.81 -8.09
CA GLU A 436 3.14 7.24 -8.26
C GLU A 436 1.64 7.51 -8.20
N THR A 437 0.85 6.78 -8.98
CA THR A 437 -0.59 7.03 -9.11
C THR A 437 -1.42 6.35 -8.02
N LEU A 438 -0.85 5.33 -7.35
CA LEU A 438 -1.50 4.48 -6.35
C LEU A 438 -2.69 3.67 -6.92
N GLN A 439 -2.77 3.59 -8.25
CA GLN A 439 -3.72 2.75 -8.98
C GLN A 439 -3.22 1.31 -9.01
N HIS A 440 -4.12 0.34 -8.88
CA HIS A 440 -3.77 -1.07 -8.95
C HIS A 440 -3.24 -1.44 -10.34
N VAL A 441 -2.15 -2.19 -10.39
CA VAL A 441 -1.44 -2.45 -11.67
C VAL A 441 -2.21 -3.37 -12.62
N ARG A 442 -3.16 -4.17 -12.12
CA ARG A 442 -4.02 -5.04 -12.94
C ARG A 442 -5.46 -4.54 -13.10
N TYR A 443 -5.94 -3.67 -12.21
CA TYR A 443 -7.36 -3.30 -12.14
C TYR A 443 -7.48 -1.78 -12.15
N GLY A 444 -7.76 -1.21 -13.32
CA GLY A 444 -7.71 0.25 -13.55
C GLY A 444 -8.71 1.07 -12.74
N ASN A 445 -9.71 0.45 -12.12
CA ASN A 445 -10.66 1.12 -11.23
C ASN A 445 -10.46 0.75 -9.75
N VAL A 446 -9.29 0.25 -9.38
CA VAL A 446 -8.93 -0.07 -7.99
C VAL A 446 -7.73 0.77 -7.58
N PHE A 447 -7.75 1.32 -6.37
CA PHE A 447 -6.67 2.12 -5.79
C PHE A 447 -6.29 1.57 -4.42
N GLY A 448 -5.00 1.62 -4.08
CA GLY A 448 -4.46 1.15 -2.81
C GLY A 448 -3.59 2.20 -2.13
N LEU A 449 -3.83 2.46 -0.84
CA LEU A 449 -3.05 3.43 -0.06
C LEU A 449 -2.96 3.07 1.43
N GLY A 450 -2.13 3.80 2.15
CA GLY A 450 -1.83 3.54 3.56
C GLY A 450 -1.00 2.30 3.77
N ASP A 451 -1.14 1.65 4.93
CA ASP A 451 -0.20 0.62 5.34
C ASP A 451 -0.32 -0.68 4.53
N ALA A 452 -1.46 -0.94 3.86
CA ALA A 452 -1.65 -2.11 2.98
C ALA A 452 -1.01 -1.93 1.59
N CYS A 453 -0.67 -0.69 1.23
CA CYS A 453 -0.09 -0.37 -0.07
C CYS A 453 1.28 -1.03 -0.26
N GLY A 454 1.48 -1.64 -1.42
CA GLY A 454 2.72 -2.30 -1.83
C GLY A 454 3.79 -1.36 -2.39
N ALA A 455 3.54 -0.05 -2.47
CA ALA A 455 4.54 0.93 -2.88
C ALA A 455 5.70 1.03 -1.86
N PRO A 456 6.95 1.33 -2.30
CA PRO A 456 8.13 1.33 -1.45
C PRO A 456 8.28 2.63 -0.65
N ASN A 457 7.23 3.01 0.09
CA ASN A 457 7.21 4.19 0.94
C ASN A 457 7.08 3.83 2.42
N ALA A 458 7.32 4.80 3.30
CA ALA A 458 7.10 4.62 4.72
C ALA A 458 5.61 4.50 5.06
N LYS A 459 5.24 3.45 5.80
CA LYS A 459 3.90 3.18 6.31
C LYS A 459 3.60 4.09 7.51
N THR A 460 3.15 5.32 7.23
CA THR A 460 2.92 6.39 8.24
C THR A 460 1.67 7.20 7.93
N ALA A 461 1.02 7.76 8.96
CA ALA A 461 -0.10 8.68 8.77
C ALA A 461 0.30 9.95 7.98
N ALA A 462 1.57 10.35 8.03
CA ALA A 462 2.09 11.46 7.23
C ALA A 462 2.16 11.12 5.73
N ALA A 463 2.52 9.88 5.39
CA ALA A 463 2.41 9.38 4.02
C ALA A 463 0.95 9.36 3.57
N VAL A 464 0.05 8.80 4.39
CA VAL A 464 -1.39 8.79 4.09
C VAL A 464 -1.93 10.19 3.79
N ARG A 465 -1.48 11.20 4.54
CA ARG A 465 -1.87 12.60 4.33
C ARG A 465 -1.55 13.12 2.92
N LYS A 466 -0.50 12.61 2.27
CA LYS A 466 -0.14 12.94 0.88
C LYS A 466 -0.74 11.97 -0.13
N GLN A 467 -0.92 10.70 0.25
CA GLN A 467 -1.52 9.68 -0.60
C GLN A 467 -3.02 9.91 -0.85
N ALA A 468 -3.79 10.28 0.19
CA ALA A 468 -5.24 10.43 0.08
C ALA A 468 -5.68 11.46 -1.00
N PRO A 469 -5.06 12.65 -1.08
CA PRO A 469 -5.33 13.60 -2.17
C PRO A 469 -4.96 13.07 -3.57
N VAL A 470 -3.85 12.33 -3.69
CA VAL A 470 -3.44 11.70 -4.95
C VAL A 470 -4.51 10.70 -5.40
N VAL A 471 -4.92 9.80 -4.50
CA VAL A 471 -5.96 8.81 -4.78
C VAL A 471 -7.29 9.49 -5.10
N ALA A 472 -7.72 10.49 -4.34
CA ALA A 472 -8.99 11.16 -4.58
C ALA A 472 -9.05 11.82 -5.97
N GLU A 473 -7.95 12.45 -6.41
CA GLU A 473 -7.88 13.03 -7.77
C GLU A 473 -7.89 11.96 -8.86
N ASN A 474 -7.13 10.88 -8.67
CA ASN A 474 -7.07 9.81 -9.65
C ASN A 474 -8.36 9.00 -9.72
N VAL A 475 -9.06 8.79 -8.60
CA VAL A 475 -10.41 8.18 -8.55
C VAL A 475 -11.39 9.03 -9.35
N ILE A 476 -11.38 10.35 -9.18
CA ILE A 476 -12.25 11.26 -9.95
C ILE A 476 -11.91 11.18 -11.44
N ALA A 477 -10.62 11.19 -11.79
CA ALA A 477 -10.18 11.04 -13.17
C ALA A 477 -10.70 9.72 -13.77
N THR A 478 -10.56 8.59 -13.05
CA THR A 478 -11.09 7.30 -13.49
C THR A 478 -12.60 7.29 -13.66
N LEU A 479 -13.35 7.89 -12.73
CA LEU A 479 -14.81 8.01 -12.85
C LEU A 479 -15.25 8.84 -14.07
N ASP A 480 -14.41 9.78 -14.50
CA ASP A 480 -14.61 10.63 -15.68
C ASP A 480 -14.02 10.01 -16.98
N GLY A 481 -13.45 8.80 -16.92
CA GLY A 481 -12.80 8.15 -18.06
C GLY A 481 -11.46 8.78 -18.47
N LEU A 482 -10.83 9.54 -17.58
CA LEU A 482 -9.54 10.19 -17.77
C LEU A 482 -8.39 9.40 -17.15
N ARG A 483 -7.18 9.64 -17.64
CA ARG A 483 -5.94 9.06 -17.10
C ARG A 483 -5.53 9.70 -15.77
N CYS A 484 -4.90 8.89 -14.92
CA CYS A 484 -4.33 9.31 -13.64
C CYS A 484 -3.11 10.22 -13.87
N ARG A 485 -3.14 11.45 -13.35
CA ARG A 485 -2.05 12.43 -13.47
C ARG A 485 -1.58 13.00 -12.14
N ALA A 486 -2.30 12.74 -11.06
CA ALA A 486 -1.84 13.08 -9.72
C ALA A 486 -0.82 12.02 -9.29
N VAL A 487 0.35 12.47 -8.82
CA VAL A 487 1.47 11.59 -8.47
C VAL A 487 1.93 11.79 -7.04
N TYR A 488 2.27 10.67 -6.41
CA TYR A 488 2.87 10.54 -5.10
C TYR A 488 4.39 10.32 -5.25
N ASP A 489 5.17 11.10 -4.53
CA ASP A 489 6.64 11.12 -4.57
C ASP A 489 7.29 10.22 -3.50
N GLY A 490 6.48 9.36 -2.85
CA GLY A 490 6.93 8.50 -1.76
C GLY A 490 7.01 9.21 -0.42
N TYR A 491 6.56 10.47 -0.29
CA TYR A 491 6.67 11.24 0.95
C TYR A 491 6.18 10.47 2.17
N GLY A 492 7.06 10.29 3.14
CA GLY A 492 6.78 9.85 4.49
C GLY A 492 7.41 10.80 5.50
N SER A 493 6.87 10.79 6.72
CA SER A 493 7.46 11.50 7.85
C SER A 493 7.49 10.64 9.09
N CYS A 494 8.61 10.70 9.80
CA CYS A 494 8.82 10.08 11.09
C CYS A 494 9.30 11.14 12.09
N PRO A 495 8.41 11.74 12.90
CA PRO A 495 8.83 12.60 14.01
C PRO A 495 9.42 11.72 15.12
N LEU A 496 10.74 11.57 15.07
CA LEU A 496 11.59 10.80 15.98
C LEU A 496 11.76 11.57 17.29
N THR A 497 10.93 11.21 18.26
CA THR A 497 11.04 11.69 19.63
C THR A 497 12.21 11.01 20.31
N VAL A 498 13.27 11.78 20.57
CA VAL A 498 14.54 11.32 21.16
C VAL A 498 14.69 11.71 22.63
N ALA A 499 13.86 12.64 23.11
CA ALA A 499 13.67 12.97 24.52
C ALA A 499 12.33 13.70 24.68
N ARG A 500 11.84 13.83 25.92
CA ARG A 500 10.71 14.73 26.20
C ARG A 500 11.12 16.16 25.83
N GLY A 501 10.33 16.81 24.97
CA GLY A 501 10.66 18.15 24.46
C GLY A 501 11.64 18.17 23.27
N ARG A 502 12.06 17.02 22.72
CA ARG A 502 13.01 16.96 21.59
C ARG A 502 12.55 16.00 20.49
N VAL A 503 12.36 16.52 19.29
CA VAL A 503 12.01 15.73 18.10
C VAL A 503 12.96 16.05 16.96
N ILE A 504 13.46 15.00 16.31
CA ILE A 504 14.07 15.03 14.97
C ILE A 504 12.94 14.76 13.98
N LEU A 505 12.67 15.70 13.07
CA LEU A 505 11.60 15.57 12.09
C LEU A 505 12.18 14.98 10.81
N ALA A 506 12.17 13.65 10.70
CA ALA A 506 12.62 12.99 9.48
C ALA A 506 11.51 13.02 8.42
N GLU A 507 11.79 13.59 7.25
CA GLU A 507 10.87 13.67 6.12
C GLU A 507 11.62 13.28 4.85
N PHE A 508 11.05 12.35 4.09
CA PHE A 508 11.75 11.74 2.95
C PHE A 508 10.76 11.15 1.94
N GLY A 509 11.16 11.06 0.68
CA GLY A 509 10.42 10.42 -0.42
C GLY A 509 11.00 9.07 -0.81
N TYR A 510 10.68 8.64 -2.04
CA TYR A 510 11.33 7.46 -2.63
C TYR A 510 12.86 7.59 -2.66
N GLY A 511 13.55 6.44 -2.59
CA GLY A 511 15.02 6.38 -2.54
C GLY A 511 15.65 6.98 -1.27
N GLY A 512 14.85 7.43 -0.29
CA GLY A 512 15.37 8.14 0.89
C GLY A 512 15.68 9.61 0.65
N LYS A 513 15.25 10.17 -0.48
CA LYS A 513 15.40 11.60 -0.81
C LYS A 513 14.78 12.47 0.27
N LEU A 514 15.54 13.42 0.83
CA LEU A 514 15.03 14.31 1.87
C LEU A 514 13.96 15.26 1.32
N LEU A 515 12.82 15.36 2.03
CA LEU A 515 11.70 16.24 1.67
C LEU A 515 11.24 17.07 2.88
N PRO A 516 12.12 17.89 3.48
CA PRO A 516 11.77 18.68 4.66
C PRO A 516 10.69 19.72 4.33
N THR A 517 9.67 19.80 5.18
CA THR A 517 8.58 20.79 5.04
C THR A 517 9.05 22.19 5.44
N PHE A 518 9.98 22.29 6.39
CA PHE A 518 10.50 23.56 6.90
C PHE A 518 11.92 23.83 6.42
N PRO A 519 12.31 25.10 6.21
CA PRO A 519 13.67 25.48 5.83
C PRO A 519 14.61 25.45 7.06
N LEU A 520 14.62 24.33 7.78
CA LEU A 520 15.42 24.06 8.96
C LEU A 520 16.17 22.76 8.74
N ASP A 521 17.39 22.65 9.30
CA ASP A 521 18.10 21.37 9.31
C ASP A 521 17.23 20.31 10.03
N PRO A 522 16.77 19.26 9.31
CA PRO A 522 15.86 18.25 9.84
C PRO A 522 16.55 17.26 10.79
N THR A 523 17.90 17.23 10.80
CA THR A 523 18.69 16.33 11.66
C THR A 523 18.79 16.83 13.10
N VAL A 524 18.51 18.13 13.32
CA VAL A 524 18.64 18.77 14.63
C VAL A 524 17.41 18.50 15.50
N PRO A 525 17.57 17.96 16.72
CA PRO A 525 16.46 17.75 17.65
C PRO A 525 15.93 19.06 18.23
N ARG A 526 14.66 19.38 17.95
CA ARG A 526 14.05 20.69 18.28
C ARG A 526 12.85 20.57 19.21
N TRP A 527 12.68 21.58 20.05
CA TRP A 527 11.48 21.78 20.86
C TRP A 527 10.28 22.23 20.04
N SER A 528 10.49 23.04 18.99
CA SER A 528 9.42 23.41 18.06
C SER A 528 8.79 22.20 17.38
N MET A 529 9.61 21.22 16.98
CA MET A 529 9.13 19.95 16.40
C MET A 529 8.43 19.06 17.42
N TRP A 530 8.83 19.14 18.70
CA TRP A 530 8.09 18.54 19.79
C TRP A 530 6.70 19.16 19.94
N MET A 531 6.61 20.49 19.97
CA MET A 531 5.32 21.19 20.04
C MET A 531 4.44 20.85 18.85
N LEU A 532 5.00 20.84 17.63
CA LEU A 532 4.29 20.38 16.43
C LEU A 532 3.68 18.98 16.64
N LYS A 533 4.47 18.02 17.12
CA LYS A 533 4.01 16.65 17.36
C LYS A 533 2.96 16.55 18.47
N GLU A 534 3.21 17.17 19.62
CA GLU A 534 2.37 17.04 20.81
C GLU A 534 1.06 17.85 20.69
N LYS A 535 1.14 19.11 20.24
CA LYS A 535 -0.01 20.03 20.27
C LYS A 535 -0.75 20.11 18.95
N TRP A 536 -0.04 20.10 17.82
CA TRP A 536 -0.63 20.45 16.53
C TRP A 536 -1.02 19.23 15.70
N MET A 537 -0.18 18.17 15.67
CA MET A 537 -0.43 16.98 14.85
C MET A 537 -1.77 16.28 15.13
N PRO A 538 -2.28 16.15 16.38
CA PRO A 538 -3.62 15.61 16.62
C PRO A 538 -4.71 16.45 15.95
N GLY A 539 -4.62 17.79 16.01
CA GLY A 539 -5.55 18.69 15.34
C GLY A 539 -5.42 18.63 13.82
N ILE A 540 -4.20 18.56 13.29
CA ILE A 540 -3.95 18.36 11.85
C ILE A 540 -4.56 17.03 11.38
N TYR A 541 -4.50 15.99 12.20
CA TYR A 541 -5.09 14.70 11.89
C TYR A 541 -6.62 14.77 11.87
N PHE A 542 -7.25 15.04 13.01
CA PHE A 542 -8.71 14.95 13.14
C PHE A 542 -9.47 16.09 12.45
N ASN A 543 -8.93 17.32 12.49
CA ASN A 543 -9.67 18.51 12.04
C ASN A 543 -9.28 18.98 10.64
N LEU A 544 -8.14 18.52 10.09
CA LEU A 544 -7.73 18.84 8.73
C LEU A 544 -7.77 17.61 7.82
N MET A 545 -6.89 16.64 8.07
CA MET A 545 -6.72 15.46 7.21
C MET A 545 -8.01 14.65 7.07
N LEU A 546 -8.66 14.28 8.17
CA LEU A 546 -9.91 13.52 8.12
C LEU A 546 -11.14 14.35 7.70
N ARG A 547 -10.95 15.66 7.45
CA ARG A 547 -11.99 16.59 6.97
C ARG A 547 -11.70 17.10 5.56
N GLY A 548 -10.79 16.45 4.82
CA GLY A 548 -10.47 16.81 3.43
C GLY A 548 -9.76 18.15 3.28
N ARG A 549 -9.18 18.70 4.35
CA ARG A 549 -8.45 19.99 4.31
C ARG A 549 -6.96 19.74 4.06
N GLU A 550 -6.55 19.93 2.81
CA GLU A 550 -5.25 19.49 2.27
C GLU A 550 -4.15 20.56 2.35
N TRP A 551 -4.07 21.27 3.47
CA TRP A 551 -3.02 22.27 3.69
C TRP A 551 -1.64 21.62 3.57
N LEU A 552 -0.74 22.13 2.72
CA LEU A 552 0.58 21.50 2.46
C LEU A 552 0.49 20.03 2.03
N ALA A 553 -0.61 19.59 1.43
CA ALA A 553 -0.81 18.18 1.03
C ALA A 553 -1.34 18.01 -0.40
N ARG A 554 -1.48 19.11 -1.16
CA ARG A 554 -1.95 19.03 -2.54
C ARG A 554 -1.00 18.16 -3.39
N PRO A 555 -1.55 17.29 -4.25
CA PRO A 555 -0.74 16.43 -5.09
C PRO A 555 -0.06 17.23 -6.20
N ARG A 556 1.11 16.74 -6.65
CA ARG A 556 1.71 17.20 -7.90
C ARG A 556 0.90 16.59 -9.05
N ARG A 557 0.60 17.40 -10.07
CA ARG A 557 -0.03 16.93 -11.31
C ARG A 557 0.99 16.96 -12.43
N LEU A 558 1.11 15.87 -13.17
CA LEU A 558 1.90 15.84 -14.39
C LEU A 558 1.17 16.65 -15.49
N PRO A 559 1.89 17.43 -16.32
CA PRO A 559 1.31 18.11 -17.47
C PRO A 559 0.94 17.12 -18.59
N HIS A 560 1.55 15.94 -18.58
CA HIS A 560 1.38 14.82 -19.51
C HIS A 560 0.83 13.58 -18.79
N ASP A 561 0.54 12.54 -19.56
CA ASP A 561 0.22 11.22 -19.02
C ASP A 561 1.51 10.59 -18.44
N PRO A 562 1.47 9.92 -17.28
CA PRO A 562 2.64 9.27 -16.71
C PRO A 562 3.16 8.19 -17.67
N GLU A 563 4.41 8.28 -18.11
CA GLU A 563 5.07 7.21 -18.85
C GLU A 563 5.60 6.14 -17.88
N ALA A 564 5.51 4.85 -18.24
CA ALA A 564 6.00 3.73 -17.42
C ALA A 564 7.51 3.82 -17.03
N ARG A 565 8.26 4.70 -17.69
CA ARG A 565 9.69 4.94 -17.46
C ARG A 565 9.95 5.95 -16.32
N GLU A 566 9.14 6.99 -16.17
CA GLU A 566 9.34 8.04 -15.16
C GLU A 566 9.16 7.49 -13.73
N ALA A 567 8.19 6.58 -13.53
CA ALA A 567 7.98 5.89 -12.26
C ALA A 567 9.14 4.97 -11.84
N ARG A 568 9.90 4.42 -12.81
CA ARG A 568 11.04 3.53 -12.53
C ARG A 568 12.31 4.30 -12.20
N ASP A 569 12.54 5.45 -12.83
CA ASP A 569 13.73 6.26 -12.56
C ASP A 569 13.66 6.87 -11.14
N ALA A 570 12.48 7.25 -10.65
CA ALA A 570 12.26 7.68 -9.26
C ALA A 570 12.54 6.57 -8.21
N LEU A 571 12.44 5.29 -8.58
CA LEU A 571 12.74 4.14 -7.71
C LEU A 571 14.23 3.74 -7.74
N ARG A 572 14.96 4.14 -8.79
CA ARG A 572 16.36 3.76 -9.04
C ARG A 572 17.39 4.69 -8.40
N GLU A 573 17.00 5.88 -7.95
CA GLU A 573 17.88 6.82 -7.23
C GLU A 573 18.07 6.48 -5.74
N GLY A 574 18.37 5.22 -5.43
CA GLY A 574 18.91 4.78 -4.14
C GLY A 574 20.42 4.49 -4.26
N PRO A 575 21.20 4.55 -3.15
CA PRO A 575 22.65 4.43 -3.24
C PRO A 575 23.01 3.07 -3.84
N ALA A 576 23.92 3.11 -4.82
CA ALA A 576 24.54 1.94 -5.39
C ALA A 576 25.00 1.01 -4.25
N ARG A 577 24.59 -0.25 -4.33
CA ARG A 577 25.19 -1.33 -3.54
C ARG A 577 26.68 -1.33 -3.88
N HIS A 578 27.49 -0.79 -2.99
CA HIS A 578 28.91 -1.08 -2.95
C HIS A 578 29.18 -1.96 -1.73
N HIS A 579 29.87 -3.05 -2.04
CA HIS A 579 30.22 -4.24 -1.27
C HIS A 579 30.38 -4.11 0.24
#